data_AF-A0A3A9VZA0-F1
#
_entry.id   AF-A0A3A9VZA0-F1
#
_cell.length_a   1.000
_cell.length_b   1.000
_cell.length_c   1.000
_cell.angle_alpha   90.00
_cell.angle_beta   90.00
_cell.angle_gamma   90.00
#
_symmetry.space_group_name_H-M   'P 1'
#
loop_
_entity.id
_entity.type
_entity.pdbx_description
1 polymer ?
#
loop_
_entity_poly.entity_id
_entity_poly.type
_entity_poly.pdbx_seq_one_letter_code
_entity_poly.pdbx_strand_id
1 'polypeptide(L)'
;MKLNITGLLLFVFLTAFGQTQKEKQVEREKNKVEIFTSDEKDNLQVFVAKQVEQMKLSEKLREEYYGILLYYTNKMGRIGDKNKGYTEAEKKTKLDAMVINLNDEVKEFLTEEQYAIHRESFGKIVTSVYNRKGWTKQ
;
A
#
# COMPACT_ATOMS: atom_id res chain seq x y z
N MET A 1 40.08 -42.17 -2.80
CA MET A 1 39.55 -40.92 -2.21
C MET A 1 38.32 -40.49 -3.01
N LYS A 2 37.10 -40.83 -2.57
CA LYS A 2 35.85 -40.40 -3.21
C LYS A 2 35.28 -39.24 -2.37
N LEU A 3 35.83 -38.03 -2.55
CA LEU A 3 35.33 -36.83 -1.86
C LEU A 3 34.29 -36.12 -2.75
N ASN A 4 33.07 -36.01 -2.21
CA ASN A 4 32.29 -34.78 -2.13
C ASN A 4 31.85 -34.10 -3.45
N ILE A 5 31.10 -34.78 -4.32
CA ILE A 5 30.35 -34.12 -5.42
C ILE A 5 28.98 -33.60 -4.92
N THR A 6 28.46 -34.14 -3.81
CA THR A 6 27.11 -33.83 -3.31
C THR A 6 26.96 -32.42 -2.71
N GLY A 7 28.04 -31.83 -2.19
CA GLY A 7 28.01 -30.48 -1.60
C GLY A 7 27.96 -29.34 -2.63
N LEU A 8 28.52 -29.56 -3.82
CA LEU A 8 28.60 -28.54 -4.88
C LEU A 8 27.23 -28.31 -5.57
N LEU A 9 26.41 -29.36 -5.66
CA LEU A 9 25.07 -29.31 -6.27
C LEU A 9 24.06 -28.50 -5.43
N LEU A 10 24.18 -28.52 -4.10
CA LEU A 10 23.30 -27.76 -3.19
C LEU A 10 23.54 -26.24 -3.25
N PHE A 11 24.75 -25.79 -3.60
CA PHE A 11 25.08 -24.37 -3.71
C PHE A 11 24.48 -23.70 -4.97
N VAL A 12 24.32 -24.45 -6.06
CA VAL A 12 23.80 -23.94 -7.35
C VAL A 12 22.29 -23.65 -7.28
N PHE A 13 21.53 -24.37 -6.45
CA PHE A 13 20.09 -24.12 -6.29
C PHE A 13 19.80 -22.80 -5.56
N LEU A 14 20.60 -22.40 -4.57
CA LEU A 14 20.38 -21.18 -3.81
C LEU A 14 20.57 -19.90 -4.66
N THR A 15 21.45 -19.93 -5.66
CA THR A 15 21.71 -18.76 -6.53
C THR A 15 20.60 -18.51 -7.55
N ALA A 16 19.88 -19.55 -8.01
CA ALA A 16 18.79 -19.41 -8.99
C ALA A 16 17.56 -18.66 -8.42
N PHE A 17 17.25 -18.88 -7.14
CA PHE A 17 16.13 -18.19 -6.48
C PHE A 17 16.40 -16.69 -6.26
N GLY A 18 17.65 -16.30 -5.97
CA GLY A 18 18.05 -14.90 -5.79
C GLY A 18 17.96 -14.08 -7.07
N GLN A 19 18.36 -14.65 -8.21
CA GLN A 19 18.26 -13.98 -9.50
C GLN A 19 16.80 -13.73 -9.92
N THR A 20 15.93 -14.72 -9.72
CA THR A 20 14.49 -14.62 -10.04
C THR A 20 13.79 -13.52 -9.23
N GLN A 21 14.11 -13.35 -7.94
CA GLN A 21 13.54 -12.25 -7.15
C GLN A 21 14.00 -10.89 -7.62
N LYS A 22 15.29 -10.74 -7.95
CA LYS A 22 15.86 -9.49 -8.45
C LYS A 22 15.24 -9.07 -9.78
N GLU A 23 15.05 -10.02 -10.70
CA GLU A 23 14.38 -9.78 -11.98
C GLU A 23 12.93 -9.31 -11.78
N LYS A 24 12.16 -9.99 -10.92
CA LYS A 24 10.79 -9.56 -10.54
C LYS A 24 10.77 -8.18 -9.90
N GLN A 25 11.76 -7.84 -9.08
CA GLN A 25 11.86 -6.50 -8.48
C GLN A 25 12.16 -5.44 -9.54
N VAL A 26 13.11 -5.67 -10.44
CA VAL A 26 13.45 -4.77 -11.54
C VAL A 26 12.23 -4.55 -12.45
N GLU A 27 11.48 -5.60 -12.77
CA GLU A 27 10.26 -5.49 -13.55
C GLU A 27 9.16 -4.70 -12.81
N ARG A 28 9.00 -4.92 -11.50
CA ARG A 28 8.07 -4.16 -10.66
C ARG A 28 8.38 -2.67 -10.62
N GLU A 29 9.66 -2.29 -10.63
CA GLU A 29 10.08 -0.89 -10.68
C GLU A 29 9.86 -0.28 -12.07
N LYS A 30 10.21 -1.01 -13.15
CA LYS A 30 9.98 -0.55 -14.53
C LYS A 30 8.50 -0.30 -14.86
N ASN A 31 7.61 -1.09 -14.25
CA ASN A 31 6.17 -1.02 -14.47
C ASN A 31 5.44 -0.09 -13.49
N LYS A 32 6.16 0.47 -12.50
CA LYS A 32 5.55 1.28 -11.45
C LYS A 32 4.94 2.55 -12.05
N VAL A 33 3.64 2.72 -11.84
CA VAL A 33 2.94 3.97 -12.13
C VAL A 33 2.07 4.28 -10.93
N GLU A 34 2.40 5.37 -10.26
CA GLU A 34 1.85 5.66 -8.95
C GLU A 34 0.47 6.31 -9.06
N ILE A 35 -0.48 5.83 -8.26
CA ILE A 35 -1.77 6.51 -8.14
C ILE A 35 -1.60 7.83 -7.40
N PHE A 36 -0.84 7.86 -6.30
CA PHE A 36 -0.55 9.05 -5.52
C PHE A 36 0.66 9.78 -6.12
N THR A 37 0.60 11.10 -6.18
CA THR A 37 1.76 11.97 -6.42
C THR A 37 2.70 11.99 -5.20
N SER A 38 3.91 12.53 -5.37
CA SER A 38 4.84 12.74 -4.24
C SER A 38 4.18 13.63 -3.18
N ASP A 39 3.60 14.77 -3.58
CA ASP A 39 2.94 15.69 -2.66
C ASP A 39 1.77 15.03 -1.92
N GLU A 40 0.96 14.19 -2.58
CA GLU A 40 -0.12 13.44 -1.93
C GLU A 40 0.41 12.43 -0.89
N LYS A 41 1.59 11.86 -1.12
CA LYS A 41 2.25 10.94 -0.17
C LYS A 41 2.88 11.68 1.00
N ASP A 42 3.49 12.83 0.75
CA ASP A 42 4.06 13.66 1.81
C ASP A 42 2.94 14.21 2.69
N ASN A 43 1.84 14.66 2.06
CA ASN A 43 0.62 15.02 2.76
C ASN A 43 0.05 13.83 3.54
N LEU A 44 -0.01 12.62 2.97
CA LEU A 44 -0.42 11.41 3.68
C LEU A 44 0.44 11.19 4.93
N GLN A 45 1.76 11.30 4.85
CA GLN A 45 2.65 11.06 5.99
C GLN A 45 2.46 12.10 7.10
N VAL A 46 2.52 13.39 6.76
CA VAL A 46 2.36 14.48 7.74
C VAL A 46 0.99 14.42 8.39
N PHE A 47 -0.04 14.20 7.58
CA PHE A 47 -1.40 14.23 8.04
C PHE A 47 -1.75 12.98 8.85
N VAL A 48 -1.33 11.78 8.44
CA VAL A 48 -1.49 10.57 9.26
C VAL A 48 -0.75 10.70 10.59
N ALA A 49 0.48 11.25 10.62
CA ALA A 49 1.22 11.45 11.86
C ALA A 49 0.44 12.30 12.88
N LYS A 50 -0.06 13.47 12.44
CA LYS A 50 -0.86 14.37 13.28
C LYS A 50 -2.17 13.73 13.75
N GLN A 51 -2.83 12.96 12.88
CA GLN A 51 -4.13 12.36 13.18
C GLN A 51 -4.00 11.16 14.11
N VAL A 52 -2.94 10.37 13.96
CA VAL A 52 -2.59 9.31 14.92
C VAL A 52 -2.31 9.87 16.31
N GLU A 53 -1.65 11.02 16.40
CA GLU A 53 -1.49 11.73 17.67
C GLU A 53 -2.84 12.13 18.28
N GLN A 54 -3.79 12.62 17.47
CA GLN A 54 -5.13 13.00 17.92
C GLN A 54 -5.97 11.81 18.39
N MET A 55 -5.84 10.65 17.74
CA MET A 55 -6.55 9.43 18.12
C MET A 55 -6.09 8.84 19.46
N LYS A 56 -4.93 9.27 19.99
CA LYS A 56 -4.35 8.81 21.26
C LYS A 56 -4.35 7.28 21.40
N LEU A 57 -4.00 6.60 20.31
CA LEU A 57 -3.94 5.14 20.27
C LEU A 57 -2.89 4.63 21.27
N SER A 58 -3.16 3.49 21.90
CA SER A 58 -2.12 2.76 22.64
C SER A 58 -1.01 2.35 21.68
N GLU A 59 0.19 2.11 22.20
CA GLU A 59 1.34 1.73 21.36
C GLU A 59 1.03 0.53 20.44
N LYS A 60 0.42 -0.51 21.01
CA LYS A 60 -0.01 -1.70 20.26
C LYS A 60 -1.03 -1.37 19.15
N LEU A 61 -2.09 -0.62 19.47
CA LEU A 61 -3.11 -0.24 18.49
C LEU A 61 -2.55 0.69 17.41
N ARG A 62 -1.59 1.54 17.77
CA ARG A 62 -0.91 2.44 16.85
C ARG A 62 -0.08 1.67 15.83
N GLU A 63 0.68 0.66 16.26
CA GLU A 63 1.45 -0.20 15.35
C GLU A 63 0.55 -0.97 14.39
N GLU A 64 -0.54 -1.56 14.91
CA GLU A 64 -1.54 -2.27 14.11
C GLU A 64 -2.19 -1.35 13.07
N TYR A 65 -2.66 -0.18 13.52
CA TYR A 65 -3.22 0.85 12.65
C TYR A 65 -2.25 1.29 11.55
N TYR A 66 -0.98 1.53 11.89
CA TYR A 66 0.04 1.90 10.91
C TYR A 66 0.32 0.78 9.91
N GLY A 67 0.37 -0.47 10.36
CA GLY A 67 0.56 -1.63 9.48
C GLY A 67 -0.54 -1.72 8.43
N ILE A 68 -1.80 -1.56 8.85
CA ILE A 68 -2.97 -1.59 7.98
C ILE A 68 -2.94 -0.42 6.99
N LEU A 69 -2.74 0.81 7.48
CA LEU A 69 -2.61 1.99 6.62
C LEU A 69 -1.51 1.83 5.57
N LEU A 70 -0.33 1.36 5.98
CA LEU A 70 0.80 1.17 5.09
C LEU A 70 0.50 0.11 4.03
N TYR A 71 -0.15 -0.99 4.43
CA TYR A 71 -0.54 -2.05 3.51
C TYR A 71 -1.49 -1.54 2.42
N TYR A 72 -2.56 -0.84 2.81
CA TYR A 72 -3.54 -0.33 1.85
C TYR A 72 -2.98 0.80 1.00
N THR A 73 -2.26 1.76 1.57
CA THR A 73 -1.69 2.89 0.79
C THR A 73 -0.65 2.41 -0.22
N ASN A 74 0.16 1.39 0.12
CA ASN A 74 1.06 0.76 -0.85
C ASN A 74 0.30 0.06 -1.98
N LYS A 75 -0.77 -0.68 -1.66
CA LYS A 75 -1.59 -1.36 -2.66
C LYS A 75 -2.30 -0.39 -3.59
N MET A 76 -2.90 0.67 -3.03
CA MET A 76 -3.54 1.75 -3.78
C MET A 76 -2.53 2.45 -4.68
N GLY A 77 -1.35 2.77 -4.14
CA GLY A 77 -0.20 3.34 -4.86
C GLY A 77 0.11 2.62 -6.16
N ARG A 78 -0.08 1.31 -6.21
CA ARG A 78 0.25 0.42 -7.33
C ARG A 78 -0.95 0.01 -8.19
N ILE A 79 -2.08 0.70 -8.08
CA ILE A 79 -3.23 0.48 -8.97
C ILE A 79 -2.87 0.86 -10.42
N GLY A 80 -2.01 1.86 -10.61
CA GLY A 80 -1.61 2.37 -11.93
C GLY A 80 -0.60 1.50 -12.68
N ASP A 81 0.04 0.52 -12.03
CA ASP A 81 1.14 -0.26 -12.59
C ASP A 81 0.86 -0.75 -14.03
N LYS A 82 1.81 -0.53 -14.96
CA LYS A 82 1.64 -0.76 -16.41
C LYS A 82 1.23 -2.20 -16.74
N ASN A 83 1.76 -3.16 -15.99
CA ASN A 83 1.48 -4.58 -16.19
C ASN A 83 0.05 -5.00 -15.79
N LYS A 84 -0.74 -4.11 -15.19
CA LYS A 84 -2.13 -4.38 -14.84
C LYS A 84 -3.12 -4.03 -15.94
N GLY A 85 -2.76 -3.14 -16.87
CA GLY A 85 -3.58 -2.82 -18.03
C GLY A 85 -4.96 -2.20 -17.73
N TYR A 86 -5.18 -1.68 -16.52
CA TYR A 86 -6.48 -1.15 -16.12
C TYR A 86 -6.83 0.15 -16.85
N THR A 87 -8.10 0.26 -17.24
CA THR A 87 -8.74 1.51 -17.66
C THR A 87 -8.88 2.49 -16.48
N GLU A 88 -9.11 3.78 -16.74
CA GLU A 88 -9.31 4.75 -15.64
C GLU A 88 -10.54 4.41 -14.78
N ALA A 89 -11.62 3.89 -15.37
CA ALA A 89 -12.81 3.45 -14.63
C ALA A 89 -12.48 2.29 -13.68
N GLU A 90 -11.71 1.30 -14.13
CA GLU A 90 -11.28 0.19 -13.28
C GLU A 90 -10.32 0.65 -12.17
N LYS A 91 -9.44 1.62 -12.45
CA LYS A 91 -8.58 2.20 -11.42
C LYS A 91 -9.40 2.88 -10.33
N LYS A 92 -10.44 3.63 -10.71
CA LYS A 92 -11.39 4.23 -9.76
C LYS A 92 -12.07 3.16 -8.91
N THR A 93 -12.70 2.17 -9.53
CA THR A 93 -13.40 1.08 -8.81
C THR A 93 -12.46 0.34 -7.85
N LYS A 94 -11.21 0.10 -8.24
CA LYS A 94 -10.22 -0.55 -7.38
C LYS A 94 -9.76 0.34 -6.23
N LEU A 95 -9.61 1.65 -6.46
CA LEU A 95 -9.32 2.59 -5.39
C LEU A 95 -10.46 2.58 -4.36
N ASP A 96 -11.70 2.69 -4.84
CA ASP A 96 -12.90 2.70 -3.99
C ASP A 96 -13.01 1.43 -3.14
N ALA A 97 -12.83 0.26 -3.77
CA ALA A 97 -12.83 -1.01 -3.06
C ALA A 97 -11.73 -1.09 -1.99
N MET A 98 -10.51 -0.62 -2.27
CA MET A 98 -9.45 -0.59 -1.27
C MET A 98 -9.73 0.39 -0.14
N VAL A 99 -10.38 1.52 -0.42
CA VAL A 99 -10.77 2.50 0.59
C VAL A 99 -11.84 1.89 1.50
N ILE A 100 -12.84 1.21 0.94
CA ILE A 100 -13.85 0.49 1.73
C ILE A 100 -13.19 -0.54 2.64
N ASN A 101 -12.35 -1.42 2.09
CA ASN A 101 -11.67 -2.45 2.86
C ASN A 101 -10.79 -1.87 3.98
N LEU A 102 -10.05 -0.80 3.70
CA LEU A 102 -9.27 -0.10 4.73
C LEU A 102 -10.17 0.36 5.88
N ASN A 103 -11.27 1.03 5.54
CA ASN A 103 -12.19 1.56 6.53
C ASN A 103 -12.85 0.45 7.36
N ASP A 104 -13.27 -0.63 6.72
CA ASP A 104 -13.88 -1.77 7.39
C ASP A 104 -12.89 -2.42 8.36
N GLU A 105 -11.65 -2.64 7.92
CA GLU A 105 -10.61 -3.28 8.73
C GLU A 105 -10.21 -2.42 9.95
N VAL A 106 -10.05 -1.09 9.78
CA VAL A 106 -9.74 -0.23 10.94
C VAL A 106 -10.92 -0.05 11.89
N LYS A 107 -12.16 -0.16 11.39
CA LYS A 107 -13.37 -0.02 12.21
C LYS A 107 -13.48 -1.13 13.25
N GLU A 108 -12.88 -2.30 13.02
CA GLU A 108 -12.95 -3.44 13.94
C GLU A 108 -12.29 -3.16 15.30
N PHE A 109 -11.31 -2.26 15.36
CA PHE A 109 -10.54 -1.99 16.59
C PHE A 109 -10.45 -0.52 16.99
N LEU A 110 -10.86 0.42 16.13
CA LEU A 110 -10.97 1.83 16.49
C LEU A 110 -12.28 2.12 17.24
N THR A 111 -12.24 3.06 18.19
CA THR A 111 -13.48 3.63 18.73
C THR A 111 -14.20 4.48 17.68
N GLU A 112 -15.48 4.77 17.89
CA GLU A 112 -16.25 5.63 16.97
C GLU A 112 -15.58 7.01 16.72
N GLU A 113 -15.01 7.62 17.77
CA GLU A 113 -14.29 8.90 17.65
C GLU A 113 -13.01 8.76 16.81
N GLN A 114 -12.22 7.71 17.06
CA GLN A 114 -10.99 7.44 16.30
C GLN A 114 -11.30 7.09 14.84
N TYR A 115 -12.36 6.32 14.61
CA TYR A 115 -12.82 5.96 13.28
C TYR A 115 -13.33 7.19 12.52
N ALA A 116 -14.05 8.11 13.18
CA ALA A 116 -14.46 9.37 12.57
C ALA A 116 -13.24 10.21 12.14
N ILE A 117 -12.22 10.30 13.00
CA ILE A 117 -10.94 10.94 12.68
C ILE A 117 -10.29 10.28 11.47
N HIS A 118 -10.20 8.95 11.43
CA HIS A 118 -9.68 8.21 10.28
C HIS A 118 -10.43 8.54 8.99
N ARG A 119 -11.77 8.52 9.03
CA ARG A 119 -12.64 8.74 7.86
C ARG A 119 -12.50 10.15 7.29
N GLU A 120 -12.57 11.16 8.14
CA GLU A 120 -12.34 12.55 7.72
C GLU A 120 -10.96 12.66 7.08
N SER A 121 -9.99 12.02 7.72
CA SER A 121 -8.61 12.13 7.36
C SER A 121 -8.30 11.49 6.02
N PHE A 122 -8.45 10.18 5.94
CA PHE A 122 -8.16 9.44 4.72
C PHE A 122 -9.05 9.90 3.56
N GLY A 123 -10.27 10.36 3.87
CA GLY A 123 -11.18 10.97 2.92
C GLY A 123 -10.58 12.18 2.18
N LYS A 124 -9.83 13.05 2.84
CA LYS A 124 -9.16 14.21 2.19
C LYS A 124 -8.15 13.76 1.15
N ILE A 125 -7.41 12.69 1.43
CA ILE A 125 -6.39 12.13 0.54
C ILE A 125 -7.05 11.53 -0.70
N VAL A 126 -8.09 10.71 -0.50
CA VAL A 126 -8.88 10.15 -1.60
C VAL A 126 -9.50 11.26 -2.44
N THR A 127 -10.00 12.33 -1.81
CA THR A 127 -10.56 13.50 -2.50
C THR A 127 -9.53 14.18 -3.39
N SER A 128 -8.28 14.34 -2.94
CA SER A 128 -7.21 14.90 -3.76
C SER A 128 -7.00 14.10 -5.04
N VAL A 129 -6.94 12.76 -4.91
CA VAL A 129 -6.78 11.86 -6.07
C VAL A 129 -7.95 12.02 -7.03
N TYR A 130 -9.17 12.04 -6.52
CA TYR A 130 -10.39 12.23 -7.30
C TYR A 130 -10.37 13.54 -8.09
N ASN A 131 -10.06 14.64 -7.42
CA ASN A 131 -10.00 15.97 -8.04
C ASN A 131 -8.95 16.02 -9.15
N ARG A 132 -7.73 15.53 -8.90
CA ARG A 132 -6.66 15.48 -9.90
C ARG A 132 -7.01 14.61 -11.10
N LYS A 133 -7.75 13.51 -10.87
CA LYS A 133 -8.16 12.57 -11.91
C LYS A 133 -9.42 12.98 -12.65
N GLY A 134 -10.12 14.02 -12.19
CA GLY A 134 -11.44 14.40 -12.73
C GLY A 134 -12.51 13.34 -12.50
N TRP A 135 -12.37 12.52 -11.46
CA TRP A 135 -13.34 11.49 -11.12
C TRP A 135 -14.49 12.07 -10.29
N THR A 136 -15.72 11.67 -10.60
CA THR A 136 -16.90 12.03 -9.80
C THR A 136 -17.00 11.10 -8.60
N LYS A 137 -17.15 11.67 -7.40
CA LYS A 137 -17.60 10.91 -6.23
C LYS A 137 -19.05 10.49 -6.47
N GLN A 138 -19.35 9.21 -6.23
CA GLN A 138 -20.72 8.73 -6.18
C GLN A 138 -21.35 9.11 -4.85
#